data_AF-A0A820TZI2-F1
#
_entry.id   AF-A0A820TZI2-F1
#
_cell.length_a   1.000
_cell.length_b   1.000
_cell.length_c   1.000
_cell.angle_alpha   90.00
_cell.angle_beta   90.00
_cell.angle_gamma   90.00
#
_symmetry.space_group_name_H-M   'P 1'
#
loop_
_entity.id
_entity.type
_entity.pdbx_description
1 polymer ?
#
loop_
_entity_poly.entity_id
_entity_poly.type
_entity_poly.pdbx_seq_one_letter_code
_entity_poly.pdbx_strand_id
1 'polypeptide(L)'
;SLVQVLGDEGHGLFLISTGRFWFWSLSWPNKNRTDADISQTQLLDKVRKHFNHEEFIRLIEMSSSIHLSPLAIYSFPPSKINPFQNNPRVTLLGDAAHLMTPNRGMGANTAFADALDLANVISVGHTKSSLAEYEEKMFKRGFQAIRDSLQSTRTTHMLGLQAQIRDYVIWFLHYFIALANFISIPYNWFWHRIN
;
A
#
# COMPACT_ATOMS: atom_id res chain seq x y z
N SER A 1 2.93 -5.60 -15.20
CA SER A 1 3.13 -4.14 -15.06
C SER A 1 2.35 -3.67 -13.84
N LEU A 2 3.01 -2.92 -12.95
CA LEU A 2 2.30 -2.05 -12.01
C LEU A 2 2.25 -0.68 -12.67
N VAL A 3 1.12 -0.28 -13.22
CA VAL A 3 0.96 1.06 -13.78
C VAL A 3 0.39 1.94 -12.67
N GLN A 4 1.20 2.90 -12.21
CA GLN A 4 0.77 3.92 -11.27
C GLN A 4 0.57 5.22 -12.03
N VAL A 5 -0.69 5.62 -12.27
CA VAL A 5 -1.01 6.93 -12.85
C VAL A 5 -1.32 7.86 -11.71
N LEU A 6 -0.54 8.93 -11.59
CA LEU A 6 -0.73 9.95 -10.58
C LEU A 6 -1.04 11.26 -11.30
N GLY A 7 -2.07 11.96 -10.83
CA GLY A 7 -2.47 13.28 -11.35
C GLY A 7 -1.93 14.43 -10.50
N ASP A 8 -2.03 15.64 -11.02
CA ASP A 8 -1.65 16.89 -10.34
C ASP A 8 -2.62 17.30 -9.22
N GLU A 9 -3.82 16.74 -9.23
CA GLU A 9 -4.82 16.85 -8.17
C GLU A 9 -4.68 15.77 -7.08
N GLY A 10 -3.58 14.99 -7.11
CA GLY A 10 -3.33 13.96 -6.10
C GLY A 10 -4.21 12.73 -6.24
N HIS A 11 -4.85 12.53 -7.39
CA HIS A 11 -5.51 11.26 -7.72
C HIS A 11 -4.45 10.21 -8.05
N GLY A 12 -4.64 8.99 -7.53
CA GLY A 12 -3.79 7.85 -7.81
C GLY A 12 -4.60 6.69 -8.35
N LEU A 13 -4.06 6.05 -9.38
CA LEU A 13 -4.50 4.75 -9.90
C LEU A 13 -3.37 3.76 -9.70
N PHE A 14 -3.71 2.58 -9.19
CA PHE A 14 -2.83 1.44 -9.06
C PHE A 14 -3.43 0.30 -9.87
N LEU A 15 -2.66 -0.29 -10.79
CA LEU A 15 -3.12 -1.38 -11.65
C LEU A 15 -2.08 -2.48 -11.75
N ILE A 16 -2.44 -3.71 -11.38
CA ILE A 16 -1.63 -4.92 -11.51
C ILE A 16 -2.35 -5.93 -12.39
N SER A 17 -1.62 -6.53 -13.33
CA SER A 17 -2.04 -7.73 -14.05
C SER A 17 -1.30 -8.96 -13.53
N THR A 18 -2.05 -10.03 -13.27
CA THR A 18 -1.49 -11.36 -12.94
C THR A 18 -1.58 -12.33 -14.12
N GLY A 19 -1.91 -11.83 -15.32
CA GLY A 19 -2.16 -12.64 -16.52
C GLY A 19 -3.50 -13.38 -16.53
N ARG A 20 -4.15 -13.56 -15.37
CA ARG A 20 -5.49 -14.15 -15.24
C ARG A 20 -6.55 -13.15 -14.81
N PHE A 21 -6.17 -12.15 -14.04
CA PHE A 21 -7.05 -11.08 -13.60
C PHE A 21 -6.29 -9.76 -13.52
N TRP A 22 -7.06 -8.68 -13.52
CA TRP A 22 -6.59 -7.34 -13.26
C TRP A 22 -7.05 -6.93 -11.87
N PHE A 23 -6.10 -6.47 -11.06
CA PHE A 23 -6.37 -5.83 -9.79
C PHE A 23 -6.14 -4.34 -9.94
N TRP A 24 -7.09 -3.54 -9.51
CA TRP A 24 -6.98 -2.09 -9.59
C TRP A 24 -7.49 -1.44 -8.32
N SER A 25 -6.96 -0.25 -8.02
CA SER A 25 -7.51 0.64 -7.00
C SER A 25 -7.35 2.09 -7.41
N LEU A 26 -8.34 2.90 -7.02
CA LEU A 26 -8.28 4.35 -7.11
C LEU A 26 -8.20 4.94 -5.71
N SER A 27 -7.42 6.00 -5.56
CA SER A 27 -7.29 6.73 -4.30
C SER A 27 -7.15 8.22 -4.54
N TRP A 28 -7.73 9.04 -3.66
CA TRP A 28 -7.63 10.49 -3.72
C TRP A 28 -7.87 11.11 -2.34
N PRO A 29 -7.38 12.34 -2.11
CA PRO A 29 -7.70 13.08 -0.90
C PRO A 29 -9.21 13.38 -0.83
N ASN A 30 -9.88 12.91 0.22
CA ASN A 30 -11.27 13.29 0.49
C ASN A 30 -11.45 13.65 1.97
N LYS A 31 -11.30 14.93 2.31
CA LYS A 31 -11.41 15.42 3.70
C LYS A 31 -12.85 15.37 4.23
N ASN A 32 -13.83 15.55 3.36
CA ASN A 32 -15.24 15.68 3.74
C ASN A 32 -16.02 14.36 3.68
N ARG A 33 -15.37 13.27 3.25
CA ARG A 33 -15.95 11.91 3.12
C ARG A 33 -17.23 11.88 2.28
N THR A 34 -17.36 12.79 1.33
CA THR A 34 -18.54 12.91 0.45
C THR A 34 -18.72 11.71 -0.46
N ASP A 35 -17.68 10.90 -0.63
CA ASP A 35 -17.63 9.80 -1.58
C ASP A 35 -17.76 8.44 -0.89
N ALA A 36 -18.20 8.39 0.39
CA ALA A 36 -18.35 7.14 1.14
C ALA A 36 -19.45 6.23 0.56
N ASP A 37 -20.43 6.80 -0.14
CA ASP A 37 -21.53 6.08 -0.79
C ASP A 37 -21.59 6.43 -2.29
N ILE A 38 -20.43 6.62 -2.92
CA ILE A 38 -20.36 6.98 -4.34
C ILE A 38 -20.96 5.88 -5.22
N SER A 39 -21.94 6.23 -6.05
CA SER A 39 -22.49 5.30 -7.04
C SER A 39 -21.47 5.01 -8.16
N GLN A 40 -21.61 3.87 -8.85
CA GLN A 40 -20.75 3.54 -10.00
C GLN A 40 -20.78 4.63 -11.08
N THR A 41 -21.95 5.24 -11.34
CA THR A 41 -22.07 6.35 -12.31
C THR A 41 -21.25 7.57 -11.88
N GLN A 42 -21.37 7.99 -10.62
CA GLN A 42 -20.59 9.12 -10.08
C GLN A 42 -19.09 8.82 -10.08
N LEU A 43 -18.70 7.57 -9.81
CA LEU A 43 -17.31 7.13 -9.90
C LEU A 43 -16.80 7.23 -11.34
N LEU A 44 -17.56 6.75 -12.31
CA LEU A 44 -17.20 6.83 -13.73
C LEU A 44 -17.08 8.28 -14.21
N ASP A 45 -17.99 9.17 -13.81
CA ASP A 45 -17.92 10.59 -14.14
C ASP A 45 -16.64 11.24 -13.58
N LYS A 46 -16.29 10.89 -12.34
CA LYS A 46 -15.05 11.32 -11.71
C LYS A 46 -13.83 10.78 -12.46
N VAL A 47 -13.84 9.50 -12.84
CA VAL A 47 -12.73 8.89 -13.58
C VAL A 47 -12.55 9.52 -14.96
N ARG A 48 -13.64 9.75 -15.68
CA ARG A 48 -13.63 10.46 -16.98
C ARG A 48 -13.05 11.85 -16.84
N LYS A 49 -13.44 12.58 -15.78
CA LYS A 49 -12.95 13.94 -15.51
C LYS A 49 -11.46 13.99 -15.18
N HIS A 50 -10.97 13.08 -14.34
CA HIS A 50 -9.64 13.21 -13.73
C HIS A 50 -8.55 12.31 -14.33
N PHE A 51 -8.90 11.22 -15.02
CA PHE A 51 -7.93 10.31 -15.63
C PHE A 51 -8.06 10.22 -17.15
N ASN A 52 -9.27 10.41 -17.70
CA ASN A 52 -9.57 10.43 -19.13
C ASN A 52 -8.84 9.35 -19.98
N HIS A 53 -8.93 8.08 -19.55
CA HIS A 53 -8.26 6.97 -20.23
C HIS A 53 -9.27 5.84 -20.51
N GLU A 54 -9.57 5.61 -21.78
CA GLU A 54 -10.62 4.68 -22.25
C GLU A 54 -10.49 3.27 -21.66
N GLU A 55 -9.28 2.71 -21.66
CA GLU A 55 -9.04 1.37 -21.09
C GLU A 55 -9.36 1.28 -19.59
N PHE A 56 -9.15 2.35 -18.82
CA PHE A 56 -9.46 2.35 -17.39
C PHE A 56 -10.96 2.50 -17.15
N ILE A 57 -11.62 3.35 -17.94
CA ILE A 57 -13.08 3.49 -17.91
C ILE A 57 -13.73 2.13 -18.17
N ARG A 58 -13.31 1.45 -19.23
CA ARG A 58 -13.79 0.12 -19.59
C ARG A 58 -13.55 -0.90 -18.48
N LEU A 59 -12.38 -0.86 -17.83
CA LEU A 59 -12.04 -1.76 -16.73
C LEU A 59 -12.98 -1.58 -15.53
N ILE A 60 -13.33 -0.33 -15.20
CA ILE A 60 -14.29 -0.01 -14.12
C ILE A 60 -15.71 -0.41 -14.51
N GLU A 61 -16.11 -0.20 -15.77
CA GLU A 61 -17.42 -0.63 -16.29
C GLU A 61 -17.57 -2.16 -16.25
N MET A 62 -16.50 -2.91 -16.52
CA MET A 62 -16.48 -4.37 -16.44
C MET A 62 -16.37 -4.91 -15.00
N SER A 63 -16.07 -4.06 -14.03
CA SER A 63 -15.94 -4.47 -12.63
C SER A 63 -17.32 -4.68 -12.00
N SER A 64 -17.52 -5.80 -11.30
CA SER A 64 -18.77 -6.07 -10.59
C SER A 64 -19.07 -4.97 -9.58
N SER A 65 -20.32 -4.53 -9.52
CA SER A 65 -20.80 -3.49 -8.59
C SER A 65 -20.61 -3.86 -7.12
N ILE A 66 -20.50 -5.15 -6.80
CA ILE A 66 -20.22 -5.66 -5.45
C ILE A 66 -18.78 -5.30 -4.99
N HIS A 67 -17.87 -4.95 -5.91
CA HIS A 67 -16.47 -4.64 -5.62
C HIS A 67 -16.14 -3.14 -5.69
N LEU A 68 -17.14 -2.27 -5.85
CA LEU A 68 -16.95 -0.81 -5.99
C LEU A 68 -17.21 -0.03 -4.70
N SER A 69 -17.05 -0.66 -3.53
CA SER A 69 -17.23 0.04 -2.26
C SER A 69 -16.03 0.93 -1.96
N PRO A 70 -16.21 2.25 -1.83
CA PRO A 70 -15.16 3.17 -1.44
C PRO A 70 -14.73 2.88 0.01
N LEU A 71 -13.42 2.80 0.24
CA LEU A 71 -12.87 2.59 1.58
C LEU A 71 -12.20 3.86 2.08
N ALA A 72 -12.65 4.37 3.21
CA ALA A 72 -11.94 5.43 3.91
C ALA A 72 -10.64 4.87 4.51
N ILE A 73 -9.51 5.46 4.11
CA ILE A 73 -8.18 5.04 4.55
C ILE A 73 -7.78 5.79 5.82
N TYR A 74 -7.40 5.04 6.84
CA TYR A 74 -6.96 5.56 8.14
C TYR A 74 -5.57 5.04 8.49
N SER A 75 -4.93 5.72 9.43
CA SER A 75 -3.69 5.29 10.07
C SER A 75 -3.70 5.78 11.51
N PHE A 76 -3.17 4.99 12.43
CA PHE A 76 -2.94 5.47 13.79
C PHE A 76 -1.69 6.33 13.87
N PRO A 77 -1.66 7.38 14.69
CA PRO A 77 -0.42 8.07 15.02
C PRO A 77 0.51 7.10 15.78
N PRO A 78 1.81 7.03 15.44
CA PRO A 78 2.76 6.17 16.14
C PRO A 78 2.99 6.71 17.56
N SER A 79 2.19 6.25 18.51
CA SER A 79 2.24 6.64 19.93
C SER A 79 2.34 5.39 20.80
N LYS A 80 3.13 5.45 21.88
CA LYS A 80 3.39 4.31 22.79
C LYS A 80 2.20 3.93 23.69
N ILE A 81 0.97 4.29 23.34
CA ILE A 81 -0.18 3.98 24.19
C ILE A 81 -0.57 2.51 23.97
N ASN A 82 0.00 1.62 24.80
CA ASN A 82 -0.47 0.24 24.92
C ASN A 82 -1.39 0.14 26.16
N PRO A 83 -2.72 0.04 26.00
CA PRO A 83 -3.64 -0.10 27.13
C PRO A 83 -3.41 -1.39 27.93
N PHE A 84 -2.69 -2.36 27.37
CA PHE A 84 -2.42 -3.66 27.98
C PHE A 84 -0.99 -3.82 28.51
N GLN A 85 -0.18 -2.77 28.58
CA GLN A 85 1.25 -2.84 28.97
C GLN A 85 1.51 -3.58 30.30
N ASN A 86 0.54 -3.60 31.22
CA ASN A 86 0.65 -4.29 32.51
C ASN A 86 -0.10 -5.61 32.58
N ASN A 87 -0.78 -6.04 31.51
CA ASN A 87 -1.57 -7.26 31.48
C ASN A 87 -0.72 -8.44 30.98
N PRO A 88 -0.47 -9.48 31.80
CA PRO A 88 0.37 -10.61 31.39
C PRO A 88 -0.33 -11.61 30.47
N ARG A 89 -1.60 -11.39 30.09
CA ARG A 89 -2.42 -12.33 29.31
C ARG A 89 -3.04 -11.71 28.06
N VAL A 90 -2.86 -10.41 27.84
CA VAL A 90 -3.45 -9.68 26.72
C VAL A 90 -2.38 -8.80 26.11
N THR A 91 -2.26 -8.83 24.79
CA THR A 91 -1.36 -7.97 24.02
C THR A 91 -1.99 -7.61 22.68
N LEU A 92 -1.42 -6.63 21.97
CA LEU A 92 -1.87 -6.20 20.65
C LEU A 92 -1.04 -6.87 19.54
N LEU A 93 -1.61 -6.94 18.34
CA LEU A 93 -0.92 -7.30 17.10
C LEU A 93 -1.63 -6.72 15.88
N GLY A 94 -0.92 -6.61 14.75
CA GLY A 94 -1.51 -6.16 13.48
C GLY A 94 -2.19 -4.79 13.58
N ASP A 95 -3.32 -4.62 12.90
CA ASP A 95 -4.03 -3.34 12.85
C ASP A 95 -4.50 -2.83 14.22
N ALA A 96 -4.71 -3.72 15.19
CA ALA A 96 -5.04 -3.33 16.57
C ALA A 96 -3.87 -2.60 17.27
N ALA A 97 -2.63 -2.87 16.85
CA ALA A 97 -1.44 -2.22 17.37
C ALA A 97 -0.93 -1.08 16.48
N HIS A 98 -1.02 -1.25 15.16
CA HIS A 98 -0.33 -0.37 14.21
C HIS A 98 -1.03 -0.25 12.85
N LEU A 99 -2.34 0.04 12.85
CA LEU A 99 -3.08 0.37 11.61
C LEU A 99 -2.35 1.42 10.78
N MET A 100 -2.08 1.08 9.52
CA MET A 100 -1.33 1.89 8.57
C MET A 100 -2.06 2.00 7.23
N THR A 101 -1.68 2.99 6.42
CA THR A 101 -2.23 3.14 5.07
C THR A 101 -1.72 2.02 4.14
N PRO A 102 -2.47 1.63 3.10
CA PRO A 102 -2.11 0.49 2.25
C PRO A 102 -1.00 0.80 1.25
N ASN A 103 -0.55 2.06 1.11
CA ASN A 103 0.32 2.53 0.02
C ASN A 103 1.68 1.82 -0.09
N ARG A 104 2.13 1.08 0.93
CA ARG A 104 3.33 0.23 0.85
C ARG A 104 3.06 -1.27 0.86
N GLY A 105 1.82 -1.70 1.04
CA GLY A 105 1.46 -3.13 1.11
C GLY A 105 2.10 -3.88 2.29
N MET A 106 2.59 -3.18 3.31
CA MET A 106 3.35 -3.78 4.41
C MET A 106 2.51 -4.21 5.61
N GLY A 107 1.21 -3.86 5.68
CA GLY A 107 0.35 -4.16 6.82
C GLY A 107 0.29 -5.66 7.14
N ALA A 108 -0.08 -6.48 6.15
CA ALA A 108 -0.20 -7.93 6.33
C ALA A 108 1.15 -8.58 6.69
N ASN A 109 2.23 -8.21 5.99
CA ASN A 109 3.58 -8.72 6.29
C ASN A 109 4.02 -8.35 7.71
N THR A 110 3.66 -7.15 8.18
CA THR A 110 3.93 -6.71 9.55
C THR A 110 3.11 -7.54 10.55
N ALA A 111 1.83 -7.75 10.30
CA ALA A 111 0.99 -8.58 11.17
C ALA A 111 1.48 -10.05 11.24
N PHE A 112 1.94 -10.62 10.12
CA PHE A 112 2.50 -11.98 10.11
C PHE A 112 3.79 -12.08 10.92
N ALA A 113 4.67 -11.09 10.82
CA ALA A 113 5.87 -11.05 11.64
C ALA A 113 5.54 -10.86 13.14
N ASP A 114 4.48 -10.13 13.49
CA ASP A 114 4.00 -10.06 14.88
C ASP A 114 3.53 -11.42 15.37
N ALA A 115 2.72 -12.11 14.56
CA ALA A 115 2.19 -13.42 14.89
C ALA A 115 3.32 -14.44 15.13
N LEU A 116 4.37 -14.41 14.30
CA LEU A 116 5.55 -15.25 14.47
C LEU A 116 6.31 -14.91 15.77
N ASP A 117 6.57 -13.62 16.01
CA ASP A 117 7.27 -13.18 17.22
C ASP A 117 6.49 -13.59 18.49
N LEU A 118 5.17 -13.41 18.48
CA LEU A 118 4.29 -13.78 19.60
C LEU A 118 4.21 -15.30 19.80
N ALA A 119 4.09 -16.07 18.72
CA ALA A 119 4.06 -17.54 18.78
C ALA A 119 5.34 -18.10 19.41
N ASN A 120 6.50 -17.55 19.05
CA ASN A 120 7.78 -17.93 19.64
C ASN A 120 7.81 -17.68 21.15
N VAL A 121 7.34 -16.52 21.61
CA VAL A 121 7.25 -16.18 23.04
C VAL A 121 6.32 -17.12 23.80
N ILE A 122 5.17 -17.49 23.23
CA ILE A 122 4.17 -18.35 23.89
C ILE A 122 4.63 -19.81 23.92
N SER A 123 5.28 -20.30 22.85
CA SER A 123 5.64 -21.72 22.70
C SER A 123 6.56 -22.28 23.78
N VAL A 124 7.36 -21.44 24.41
CA VAL A 124 8.31 -21.82 25.48
C VAL A 124 7.81 -21.44 26.88
N GLY A 125 6.58 -20.91 26.98
CA GLY A 125 6.04 -20.30 28.18
C GLY A 125 6.48 -18.83 28.29
N HIS A 126 5.51 -17.93 28.43
CA HIS A 126 5.78 -16.50 28.49
C HIS A 126 5.87 -15.99 29.93
N THR A 127 6.65 -14.93 30.11
CA THR A 127 6.70 -14.12 31.33
C THR A 127 6.24 -12.69 31.01
N LYS A 128 6.06 -11.86 32.05
CA LYS A 128 5.82 -10.42 31.83
C LYS A 128 6.96 -9.76 31.05
N SER A 129 8.21 -10.18 31.26
CA SER A 129 9.38 -9.63 30.56
C SER A 129 9.38 -10.02 29.09
N SER A 130 9.21 -11.31 28.77
CA SER A 130 9.25 -11.78 27.39
C SER A 130 8.09 -11.22 26.56
N LEU A 131 6.92 -11.00 27.18
CA LEU A 131 5.81 -10.33 26.52
C LEU A 131 6.12 -8.84 26.26
N ALA A 132 6.74 -8.14 27.22
CA ALA A 132 7.16 -6.75 27.05
C ALA A 132 8.23 -6.59 25.94
N GLU A 133 9.17 -7.53 25.83
CA GLU A 133 10.17 -7.57 24.75
C GLU A 133 9.52 -7.76 23.37
N TYR A 134 8.53 -8.66 23.28
CA TYR A 134 7.71 -8.81 22.09
C TYR A 134 7.00 -7.50 21.73
N GLU A 135 6.35 -6.87 22.70
CA GLU A 135 5.60 -5.63 22.48
C GLU A 135 6.52 -4.51 21.99
N GLU A 136 7.70 -4.34 22.59
CA GLU A 136 8.68 -3.34 22.16
C GLU A 136 9.10 -3.57 20.71
N LYS A 137 9.43 -4.82 20.35
CA LYS A 137 9.81 -5.18 18.97
C LYS A 137 8.68 -4.93 17.99
N MET A 138 7.47 -5.36 18.32
CA MET A 138 6.26 -5.20 17.52
C MET A 138 5.92 -3.72 17.29
N PHE A 139 5.89 -2.89 18.34
CA PHE A 139 5.60 -1.46 18.20
C PHE A 139 6.69 -0.72 17.43
N LYS A 140 7.97 -1.02 17.67
CA LYS A 140 9.08 -0.40 16.92
C LYS A 140 8.93 -0.64 15.42
N ARG A 141 8.65 -1.89 15.02
CA ARG A 141 8.43 -2.29 13.63
C ARG A 141 7.16 -1.67 13.05
N GLY A 142 6.04 -1.76 13.76
CA GLY A 142 4.76 -1.18 13.35
C GLY A 142 4.82 0.34 13.17
N PHE A 143 5.44 1.07 14.09
CA PHE A 143 5.58 2.53 13.97
C PHE A 143 6.47 2.96 12.82
N GLN A 144 7.50 2.17 12.50
CA GLN A 144 8.30 2.42 11.30
C GLN A 144 7.45 2.22 10.04
N ALA A 145 6.71 1.10 9.96
CA ALA A 145 5.83 0.81 8.85
C ALA A 145 4.72 1.88 8.66
N ILE A 146 4.16 2.42 9.76
CA ILE A 146 3.22 3.54 9.71
C ILE A 146 3.87 4.79 9.10
N ARG A 147 5.03 5.21 9.61
CA ARG A 147 5.73 6.42 9.12
C ARG A 147 6.03 6.31 7.63
N ASP A 148 6.51 5.14 7.22
CA ASP A 148 6.85 4.84 5.84
C ASP A 148 5.61 4.82 4.95
N SER A 149 4.51 4.22 5.40
CA SER A 149 3.27 4.17 4.62
C SER A 149 2.62 5.56 4.49
N LEU A 150 2.63 6.35 5.55
CA LEU A 150 2.17 7.75 5.53
C LEU A 150 3.02 8.62 4.60
N GLN A 151 4.35 8.44 4.59
CA GLN A 151 5.21 9.16 3.65
C GLN A 151 4.89 8.79 2.21
N SER A 152 4.72 7.50 1.92
CA SER A 152 4.29 7.03 0.59
C SER A 152 2.92 7.57 0.19
N THR A 153 1.98 7.65 1.13
CA THR A 153 0.64 8.23 0.93
C THR A 153 0.75 9.72 0.58
N ARG A 154 1.55 10.48 1.33
CA ARG A 154 1.80 11.91 1.03
C ARG A 154 2.41 12.11 -0.35
N THR A 155 3.39 11.29 -0.72
CA THR A 155 4.00 11.35 -2.06
C THR A 155 2.98 11.01 -3.15
N THR A 156 2.19 9.94 -2.97
CA THR A 156 1.14 9.53 -3.91
C THR A 156 0.14 10.65 -4.14
N HIS A 157 -0.20 11.41 -3.10
CA HIS A 157 -1.24 12.43 -3.14
C HIS A 157 -0.71 13.88 -3.10
N MET A 158 0.52 14.11 -3.58
CA MET A 158 1.05 15.46 -3.81
C MET A 158 0.16 16.24 -4.79
N LEU A 159 0.18 17.57 -4.66
CA LEU A 159 -0.63 18.50 -5.47
C LEU A 159 0.24 19.50 -6.23
N GLY A 160 -0.27 19.99 -7.37
CA GLY A 160 0.34 21.09 -8.13
C GLY A 160 1.76 20.81 -8.59
N LEU A 161 2.69 21.76 -8.40
CA LEU A 161 4.08 21.62 -8.85
C LEU A 161 4.79 20.40 -8.23
N GLN A 162 4.48 20.05 -6.97
CA GLN A 162 5.07 18.87 -6.32
C GLN A 162 4.64 17.57 -7.02
N ALA A 163 3.39 17.50 -7.47
CA ALA A 163 2.87 16.37 -8.23
C ALA A 163 3.57 16.26 -9.59
N GLN A 164 3.75 17.38 -10.30
CA GLN A 164 4.45 17.40 -11.59
C GLN A 164 5.90 16.90 -11.46
N ILE A 165 6.62 17.34 -10.41
CA ILE A 165 7.98 16.86 -10.14
C ILE A 165 7.98 15.36 -9.84
N ARG A 166 7.09 14.88 -8.96
CA ARG A 166 6.93 13.46 -8.64
C ARG A 166 6.69 12.64 -9.92
N ASP A 167 5.79 13.07 -10.79
CA ASP A 167 5.41 12.34 -11.99
C ASP A 167 6.56 12.28 -12.99
N TYR A 168 7.30 13.39 -13.14
CA TYR A 168 8.52 13.42 -13.94
C TYR A 168 9.59 12.44 -13.40
N VAL A 169 9.81 12.42 -12.08
CA VAL A 169 10.77 11.49 -11.45
C VAL A 169 10.34 10.04 -11.66
N ILE A 170 9.07 9.72 -11.47
CA ILE A 170 8.53 8.37 -11.68
C ILE A 170 8.67 7.96 -13.15
N TRP A 171 8.33 8.83 -14.08
CA TRP A 171 8.49 8.59 -15.51
C TRP A 171 9.95 8.35 -15.89
N PHE A 172 10.86 9.20 -15.39
CA PHE A 172 12.30 9.07 -15.65
C PHE A 172 12.86 7.75 -15.11
N LEU A 173 12.47 7.34 -13.90
CA LEU A 173 12.87 6.05 -13.31
C LEU A 173 12.35 4.87 -14.14
N HIS A 174 11.09 4.90 -14.57
CA HIS A 174 10.53 3.86 -15.43
C HIS A 174 11.27 3.78 -16.77
N TYR A 175 11.55 4.93 -17.41
CA TYR A 175 12.32 4.98 -18.65
C TYR A 175 13.72 4.41 -18.47
N PHE A 176 14.41 4.78 -17.39
CA PHE A 176 15.75 4.29 -17.10
C PHE A 176 15.77 2.78 -16.84
N ILE A 177 14.81 2.24 -16.07
CA ILE A 177 14.69 0.79 -15.83
C ILE A 177 14.39 0.05 -17.14
N ALA A 178 13.48 0.59 -17.97
CA ALA A 178 13.17 0.01 -19.27
C ALA A 178 14.39 0.00 -20.20
N LEU A 179 15.15 1.11 -20.23
CA LEU A 179 16.39 1.23 -21.00
C LEU A 179 17.46 0.27 -20.48
N ALA A 180 17.63 0.17 -19.17
CA ALA A 180 18.55 -0.78 -18.54
C ALA A 180 18.19 -2.21 -18.94
N ASN A 181 16.92 -2.61 -18.80
CA ASN A 181 16.44 -3.93 -19.22
C ASN A 181 16.57 -4.18 -20.74
N PHE A 182 16.47 -3.13 -21.57
CA PHE A 182 16.69 -3.22 -23.01
C PHE A 182 18.16 -3.43 -23.37
N ILE A 183 19.08 -2.76 -22.67
CA ILE A 183 20.53 -2.91 -22.86
C ILE A 183 21.04 -4.22 -22.22
N SER A 184 20.39 -4.67 -21.14
CA SER A 184 20.75 -5.89 -20.42
C SER A 184 19.78 -7.02 -20.72
N ILE A 185 19.87 -7.59 -21.93
CA ILE A 185 19.85 -9.05 -22.19
C ILE A 185 20.17 -9.33 -23.69
N PRO A 186 20.98 -10.37 -23.99
CA PRO A 186 20.99 -11.59 -23.20
C PRO A 186 22.35 -12.00 -22.63
N TYR A 187 22.50 -11.84 -21.30
CA TYR A 187 23.46 -12.63 -20.51
C TYR A 187 23.07 -14.13 -20.51
N ASN A 188 21.82 -14.47 -20.83
CA ASN A 188 21.33 -15.85 -21.02
C ASN A 188 21.76 -16.50 -22.36
N TRP A 189 22.36 -15.75 -23.29
CA TRP A 189 22.82 -16.31 -24.57
C TRP A 189 24.23 -16.90 -24.47
N PHE A 190 25.06 -16.40 -23.56
CA PHE A 190 26.45 -16.84 -23.41
C PHE A 190 26.57 -18.20 -22.69
N TRP A 191 25.71 -18.51 -21.72
CA TRP A 191 25.80 -19.73 -20.91
C TRP A 191 25.11 -20.97 -21.51
N HIS A 192 24.32 -20.83 -22.57
CA HIS A 192 23.66 -21.95 -23.24
C HIS A 192 24.48 -22.62 -24.36
N ARG A 193 25.74 -22.21 -24.58
CA ARG A 193 26.66 -22.83 -25.55
C ARG A 193 27.84 -23.60 -24.94
N ILE A 194 27.88 -23.74 -23.61
CA ILE A 194 28.99 -24.41 -22.91
C ILE A 194 28.48 -25.49 -21.94
N ASN A 195 27.43 -26.23 -22.32
CA ASN A 195 27.07 -27.54 -21.77
C ASN A 195 26.37 -28.36 -22.84
#